data_AF-A0A0E0F7E1-F1
#
_entry.id   AF-A0A0E0F7E1-F1
#
_cell.length_a   1.000
_cell.length_b   1.000
_cell.length_c   1.000
_cell.angle_alpha   90.00
_cell.angle_beta   90.00
_cell.angle_gamma   90.00
#
_symmetry.space_group_name_H-M   'P 1'
#
loop_
_entity.id
_entity.type
_entity.pdbx_description
1 polymer ?
#
loop_
_entity_poly.entity_id
_entity_poly.type
_entity_poly.pdbx_seq_one_letter_code
_entity_poly.pdbx_strand_id
1 'polypeptide(L)'
;MPVKYLIIIDDIWDEKFWGFIKYAFTSNQLGSRLITTTRKISVSQACCSSSDDMSYKMKHLSDADSKRLFYKRIFLHENKLSP
;
A
#
# COMPACT_ATOMS: atom_id res chain seq x y z
N MET A 1 -14.73 23.82 4.99
CA MET A 1 -14.35 23.41 3.63
C MET A 1 -13.98 21.94 3.67
N PRO A 2 -14.62 21.06 2.88
CA PRO A 2 -14.22 19.66 2.82
C PRO A 2 -12.80 19.52 2.25
N VAL A 3 -11.96 18.69 2.88
CA VAL A 3 -10.52 18.56 2.58
C VAL A 3 -10.28 17.30 1.76
N LYS A 4 -9.60 17.43 0.61
CA LYS A 4 -9.14 16.28 -0.16
C LYS A 4 -7.92 15.65 0.50
N TYR A 5 -7.92 14.33 0.66
CA TYR A 5 -6.81 13.61 1.31
C TYR A 5 -6.40 12.35 0.56
N LEU A 6 -5.14 11.95 0.78
CA LEU A 6 -4.60 10.64 0.48
C LEU A 6 -3.97 10.11 1.77
N ILE A 7 -4.55 9.04 2.33
CA ILE A 7 -4.08 8.42 3.57
C ILE A 7 -3.59 7.01 3.25
N ILE A 8 -2.42 6.65 3.77
CA ILE A 8 -1.84 5.32 3.64
C ILE A 8 -1.72 4.72 5.03
N ILE A 9 -2.35 3.57 5.25
CA ILE A 9 -2.24 2.81 6.50
C ILE A 9 -1.50 1.52 6.19
N ASP A 10 -0.25 1.46 6.65
CA ASP A 10 0.63 0.33 6.40
C ASP A 10 0.44 -0.77 7.45
N ASP A 11 0.63 -2.02 7.04
CA ASP A 11 0.70 -3.23 7.89
C ASP A 11 -0.50 -3.45 8.83
N ILE A 12 -1.73 -3.44 8.30
CA ILE A 12 -2.92 -3.78 9.09
C ILE A 12 -2.96 -5.30 9.35
N TRP A 13 -3.03 -5.69 10.62
CA TRP A 13 -2.99 -7.10 11.04
C TRP A 13 -4.33 -7.70 11.48
N ASP A 14 -5.27 -6.86 11.92
CA ASP A 14 -6.51 -7.30 12.55
C ASP A 14 -7.75 -6.67 11.89
N GLU A 15 -8.72 -7.53 11.58
CA GLU A 15 -9.98 -7.14 10.96
C GLU A 15 -10.87 -6.34 11.92
N LYS A 16 -10.84 -6.68 13.21
CA LYS A 16 -11.62 -5.96 14.21
C LYS A 16 -11.09 -4.54 14.36
N PHE A 17 -9.76 -4.38 14.44
CA PHE A 17 -9.11 -3.08 14.43
C PHE A 17 -9.54 -2.22 13.23
N TRP A 18 -9.52 -2.77 12.02
CA TRP A 18 -10.03 -2.07 10.84
C TRP A 18 -11.51 -1.65 10.98
N GLY A 19 -12.33 -2.54 11.53
CA GLY A 19 -13.74 -2.29 11.83
C GLY A 19 -13.99 -1.04 12.67
N PHE A 20 -13.05 -0.65 13.54
CA PHE A 20 -13.15 0.58 14.33
C PHE A 20 -12.63 1.81 13.57
N ILE A 21 -11.43 1.72 13.00
CA ILE A 21 -10.77 2.92 12.46
C ILE A 21 -11.37 3.40 11.15
N LYS A 22 -12.03 2.53 10.38
CA LYS A 22 -12.57 2.90 9.06
C LYS A 22 -13.58 4.05 9.12
N TYR A 23 -14.31 4.16 10.24
CA TYR A 23 -15.31 5.21 10.44
C TYR A 23 -14.71 6.61 10.69
N ALA A 24 -13.42 6.70 11.01
CA ALA A 24 -12.72 7.99 11.08
C ALA A 24 -12.53 8.64 9.71
N PHE A 25 -12.68 7.88 8.62
CA PHE A 25 -12.46 8.35 7.25
C PHE A 25 -13.81 8.49 6.54
N THR A 26 -14.27 9.73 6.35
CA THR A 26 -15.53 10.01 5.66
C THR A 26 -15.32 10.17 4.16
N SER A 27 -16.06 9.41 3.35
CA SER A 27 -16.12 9.65 1.90
C SER A 27 -16.60 11.07 1.66
N ASN A 28 -15.80 11.87 0.97
CA ASN A 28 -16.08 13.30 0.81
C ASN A 28 -16.36 13.73 -0.64
N GLN A 29 -16.67 12.80 -1.55
CA GLN A 29 -16.94 13.06 -2.98
C GLN A 29 -15.89 13.93 -3.71
N LEU A 30 -14.75 14.24 -3.09
CA LEU A 30 -13.66 15.08 -3.62
C LEU A 30 -12.50 14.23 -4.19
N GLY A 31 -12.75 12.94 -4.42
CA GLY A 31 -11.74 12.00 -4.86
C GLY A 31 -10.64 11.74 -3.81
N SER A 32 -10.99 11.81 -2.52
CA SER A 32 -10.09 11.36 -1.45
C SER A 32 -9.88 9.85 -1.53
N ARG A 33 -8.70 9.39 -1.13
CA ARG A 33 -8.29 7.99 -1.25
C ARG A 33 -7.69 7.48 0.04
N LEU A 34 -8.05 6.25 0.38
CA LEU A 34 -7.46 5.48 1.47
C LEU A 34 -6.80 4.25 0.86
N ILE A 35 -5.52 4.06 1.13
CA ILE A 35 -4.76 2.88 0.69
C ILE A 35 -4.34 2.15 1.96
N THR A 36 -4.70 0.88 2.06
CA THR A 36 -4.23 0.01 3.13
C THR A 36 -3.28 -1.04 2.57
N THR A 37 -2.28 -1.44 3.35
CA THR A 37 -1.44 -2.59 3.03
C THR A 37 -1.56 -3.62 4.15
N THR A 38 -1.49 -4.90 3.77
CA THR A 38 -1.53 -6.00 4.72
C THR A 38 -0.90 -7.23 4.09
N ARG A 39 -0.40 -8.13 4.95
CA ARG A 39 0.05 -9.47 4.54
C ARG A 39 -1.07 -10.51 4.57
N LYS A 40 -2.24 -10.18 5.15
CA LYS A 40 -3.35 -11.09 5.37
C LYS A 40 -4.47 -10.84 4.37
N ILE A 41 -4.80 -11.85 3.58
CA ILE A 41 -5.88 -11.77 2.58
C ILE A 41 -7.22 -11.43 3.26
N SER A 42 -7.50 -12.02 4.42
CA SER A 42 -8.75 -11.78 5.16
C SER A 42 -8.90 -10.32 5.59
N VAL A 43 -7.82 -9.68 6.03
CA VAL A 43 -7.78 -8.24 6.34
C VAL A 43 -8.01 -7.40 5.08
N SER A 44 -7.41 -7.77 3.94
CA SER A 44 -7.62 -7.04 2.68
C SER A 44 -9.08 -7.10 2.23
N GLN A 45 -9.75 -8.23 2.44
CA GLN A 45 -11.19 -8.40 2.15
C GLN A 45 -12.05 -7.55 3.09
N ALA A 46 -11.70 -7.48 4.38
CA ALA A 46 -12.38 -6.60 5.32
C ALA A 46 -12.17 -5.11 4.99
N CYS A 47 -11.01 -4.74 4.44
CA CYS A 47 -10.69 -3.39 3.98
C CYS A 47 -11.45 -2.99 2.71
N CYS A 48 -11.73 -3.96 1.82
CA CYS A 48 -12.40 -3.74 0.55
C CYS A 48 -13.81 -4.36 0.57
N SER A 49 -14.68 -3.82 1.44
CA SER A 49 -16.02 -4.36 1.69
C SER A 49 -17.13 -3.78 0.80
N SER A 50 -16.86 -2.67 0.10
CA SER A 50 -17.82 -2.03 -0.80
C SER A 50 -17.55 -2.35 -2.27
N SER A 51 -18.55 -2.13 -3.14
CA SER A 51 -18.43 -2.36 -4.59
C SER A 51 -17.38 -1.49 -5.27
N ASP A 52 -17.07 -0.33 -4.67
CA ASP A 52 -16.16 0.66 -5.23
C ASP A 52 -14.72 0.47 -4.70
N ASP A 53 -14.53 -0.45 -3.75
CA ASP A 53 -13.21 -0.76 -3.20
C ASP A 53 -12.42 -1.69 -4.12
N MET A 54 -11.10 -1.49 -4.17
CA MET A 54 -10.20 -2.28 -5.00
C MET A 54 -9.14 -2.95 -4.14
N SER A 55 -9.09 -4.29 -4.16
CA SER A 55 -7.99 -5.06 -3.57
C SER A 55 -6.95 -5.42 -4.64
N TYR A 56 -5.67 -5.24 -4.32
CA TYR A 56 -4.57 -5.60 -5.20
C TYR A 56 -3.62 -6.57 -4.50
N LYS A 57 -3.55 -7.80 -5.01
CA LYS A 57 -2.55 -8.77 -4.57
C LYS A 57 -1.21 -8.46 -5.22
N MET A 58 -0.25 -7.99 -4.43
CA MET A 58 1.11 -7.74 -4.90
C MET A 58 1.70 -9.00 -5.52
N LYS A 59 2.26 -8.84 -6.72
CA LYS A 59 2.96 -9.91 -7.43
C LYS A 59 4.45 -9.84 -7.14
N HIS A 60 5.12 -10.97 -7.26
CA HIS A 60 6.57 -11.00 -7.32
C HIS A 60 7.04 -10.20 -8.53
N LEU A 61 8.25 -9.64 -8.41
CA LEU A 61 8.95 -9.06 -9.55
C LEU A 61 9.29 -10.16 -10.57
N SER A 62 9.42 -9.78 -11.84
CA SER A 62 10.00 -10.67 -12.85
C SER A 62 11.45 -11.00 -12.51
N ASP A 63 12.02 -12.06 -13.09
CA ASP A 63 13.44 -12.40 -12.88
C ASP A 63 14.37 -11.26 -13.34
N ALA A 64 14.03 -10.61 -14.45
CA ALA A 64 14.76 -9.46 -14.97
C ALA A 64 14.71 -8.27 -14.00
N ASP A 65 13.53 -7.94 -13.47
CA ASP A 65 13.37 -6.85 -12.50
C ASP A 65 14.01 -7.18 -11.15
N SER A 66 13.94 -8.44 -10.72
CA SER A 66 14.58 -8.93 -9.50
C SER A 66 16.10 -8.84 -9.60
N LYS A 67 16.69 -9.28 -10.72
CA LYS A 67 18.12 -9.15 -11.01
C LYS A 67 18.55 -7.69 -11.07
N ARG A 68 17.75 -6.83 -11.72
CA ARG A 68 18.00 -5.38 -11.75
C ARG A 68 17.97 -4.77 -10.34
N LEU A 69 16.97 -5.12 -9.52
CA LEU A 69 16.86 -4.62 -8.15
C LEU A 69 18.02 -5.09 -7.28
N PHE A 70 18.44 -6.35 -7.42
CA PHE A 70 19.59 -6.92 -6.72
C PHE A 70 20.87 -6.14 -7.04
N TYR A 71 21.22 -6.02 -8.33
CA TYR A 71 22.40 -5.27 -8.75
C TYR A 71 22.35 -3.80 -8.36
N LYS A 72 21.18 -3.17 -8.47
CA LYS A 72 20.97 -1.82 -7.98
C LYS A 72 21.31 -1.73 -6.48
N ARG A 73 20.83 -2.66 -5.65
CA ARG A 73 21.09 -2.62 -4.20
C ARG A 73 22.56 -2.86 -3.83
N ILE A 74 23.25 -3.77 -4.51
CA ILE A 74 24.65 -4.12 -4.17
C ILE A 74 25.68 -3.16 -4.77
N PHE A 75 25.46 -2.66 -5.99
CA PHE A 75 26.45 -1.85 -6.71
C PHE A 75 26.16 -0.35 -6.73
N LEU A 76 25.00 0.12 -6.24
CA LEU A 76 24.74 1.57 -6.13
C LEU A 76 25.73 2.29 -5.20
N HIS A 77 26.38 1.57 -4.28
CA HIS A 77 27.38 2.17 -3.37
C HIS A 77 28.78 2.29 -3.97
N GLU A 78 29.08 1.65 -5.10
CA GLU A 78 30.42 1.70 -5.73
C GLU A 78 30.62 2.92 -6.64
N ASN A 79 29.54 3.64 -6.99
CA ASN A 79 29.62 4.89 -7.76
C ASN A 79 29.89 6.15 -6.91
N LYS A 80 30.38 6.00 -5.67
CA LYS A 80 30.94 7.11 -4.88
C LYS A 80 32.46 7.24 -4.95
N LEU A 81 33.10 6.45 -5.81
CA LEU A 81 34.50 6.64 -6.17
C LEU A 81 34.60 6.86 -7.67
N SER A 82 34.29 8.08 -8.11
CA SER A 82 35.03 8.65 -9.23
C SER A 82 36.36 9.20 -8.68
N PRO A 83 37.49 9.07 -9.40
CA PRO A 83 38.68 9.87 -9.10
C PRO A 83 38.39 11.38 -9.18
#